data_AF-A0A6P4IPT3-F1
#
_entry.id   AF-A0A6P4IPT3-F1
#
_cell.length_a   1.000
_cell.length_b   1.000
_cell.length_c   1.000
_cell.angle_alpha   90.00
_cell.angle_beta   90.00
_cell.angle_gamma   90.00
#
_symmetry.space_group_name_H-M   'P 1'
#
loop_
_entity.id
_entity.type
_entity.pdbx_description
1 polymer ?
#
loop_
_entity_poly.entity_id
_entity_poly.type
_entity_poly.pdbx_seq_one_letter_code
_entity_poly.pdbx_strand_id
1 'polypeptide(L)'
;MVKLSCYWLTLVLVVISGAEDPEEGTAVASSSGELNEETCGKNRDGCCSELYIGQEEDLTKCFVIHSPKLPMAGDTDVSKTLRFLSCFVECLYKQKKYIGKSDTINMKMVKLDAENMYENRPKEKDYHIAMYDFCRKDAVGVYNLLKASPGAKVLLKGACRPYLLMVFMCMSDYHQKHECPYFKWEGSSKAGTKDQCEQAKAKCYVIDGITL
;
A
#
# COMPACT_ATOMS: atom_id res chain seq x y z
N MET A 1 -21.32 20.11 -11.44
CA MET A 1 -19.98 20.55 -10.97
C MET A 1 -19.38 19.41 -10.16
N VAL A 2 -18.39 18.72 -10.70
CA VAL A 2 -17.72 17.61 -10.03
C VAL A 2 -16.62 18.20 -9.16
N LYS A 3 -16.76 18.07 -7.83
CA LYS A 3 -15.69 18.44 -6.89
C LYS A 3 -14.55 17.42 -7.07
N LEU A 4 -13.51 17.79 -7.82
CA LEU A 4 -12.23 17.08 -7.77
C LEU A 4 -11.67 17.27 -6.35
N SER A 5 -11.84 16.25 -5.51
CA SER A 5 -11.35 16.26 -4.15
C SER A 5 -9.83 16.13 -4.16
N CYS A 6 -9.14 17.11 -3.59
CA CYS A 6 -7.68 17.30 -3.56
C CYS A 6 -6.86 16.20 -2.84
N TYR A 7 -7.36 14.97 -2.72
CA TYR A 7 -6.69 13.86 -2.02
C TYR A 7 -5.43 13.35 -2.74
N TRP A 8 -5.23 13.69 -4.02
CA TRP A 8 -4.05 13.27 -4.78
C TRP A 8 -2.79 14.07 -4.44
N LEU A 9 -2.93 15.24 -3.80
CA LEU A 9 -1.81 16.11 -3.43
C LEU A 9 -1.22 15.76 -2.05
N THR A 10 -2.00 15.21 -1.13
CA THR A 10 -1.52 14.82 0.21
C THR A 10 -0.67 13.55 0.19
N LEU A 11 -0.94 12.61 -0.71
CA LEU A 11 -0.21 11.34 -0.79
C LEU A 11 1.23 11.46 -1.34
N VAL A 12 1.57 12.58 -1.99
CA VAL A 12 2.90 12.81 -2.60
C VAL A 12 3.90 13.46 -1.63
N LEU A 13 3.45 14.03 -0.52
CA LEU A 13 4.31 14.77 0.42
C LEU A 13 4.96 13.90 1.51
N VAL A 14 4.49 12.68 1.75
CA VAL A 14 4.93 11.85 2.90
C VAL A 14 6.29 11.15 2.68
N VAL A 15 6.87 11.19 1.47
CA VAL A 15 8.09 10.40 1.16
C VAL A 15 9.40 11.22 1.25
N ILE A 16 9.36 12.54 1.53
CA ILE A 16 10.57 13.40 1.45
C ILE A 16 11.04 13.96 2.81
N SER A 17 10.34 13.71 3.92
CA SER A 17 10.78 14.19 5.24
C SER A 17 11.32 13.05 6.10
N GLY A 18 12.64 12.90 6.18
CA GLY A 18 13.22 12.30 7.37
C GLY A 18 12.88 13.18 8.57
N ALA A 19 11.98 12.71 9.43
CA ALA A 19 11.62 13.28 10.73
C ALA A 19 11.12 14.74 10.73
N GLU A 20 9.80 14.92 10.64
CA GLU A 20 8.94 15.75 11.51
C GLU A 20 7.57 15.88 10.82
N ASP A 21 6.56 15.16 11.33
CA ASP A 21 5.16 15.35 10.95
C ASP A 21 4.62 16.57 11.71
N PRO A 22 4.16 17.65 11.05
CA PRO A 22 3.53 18.77 11.74
C PRO A 22 2.02 18.58 11.99
N GLU A 23 1.43 17.40 11.74
CA GLU A 23 0.01 17.14 12.02
C GLU A 23 -0.31 15.70 12.51
N GLU A 24 0.49 15.15 13.43
CA GLU A 24 0.08 13.92 14.16
C GLU A 24 0.29 14.09 15.68
N GLY A 25 -0.18 15.21 16.22
CA GLY A 25 0.02 15.61 17.63
C GLY A 25 -1.10 15.21 18.58
N THR A 26 -2.16 14.55 18.12
CA THR A 26 -3.25 14.10 19.01
C THR A 26 -3.11 12.63 19.30
N ALA A 27 -2.83 12.31 20.57
CA ALA A 27 -3.02 10.97 21.12
C ALA A 27 -4.43 10.49 20.72
N VAL A 28 -4.50 9.56 19.78
CA VAL A 28 -5.77 8.97 19.37
C VAL A 28 -6.19 8.08 20.53
N ALA A 29 -7.32 8.42 21.17
CA ALA A 29 -7.94 7.54 22.14
C ALA A 29 -8.37 6.26 21.40
N SER A 30 -7.50 5.26 21.36
CA SER A 30 -7.81 4.00 20.71
C SER A 30 -8.98 3.36 21.42
N SER A 31 -10.07 3.13 20.69
CA SER A 31 -11.30 2.59 21.25
C SER A 31 -11.02 1.25 21.95
N SER A 32 -11.24 1.21 23.26
CA SER A 32 -11.09 0.00 24.11
C SER A 32 -12.29 -0.95 23.96
N GLY A 33 -12.95 -0.94 22.79
CA GLY A 33 -14.11 -1.77 22.52
C GLY A 33 -13.79 -3.27 22.66
N GLU A 34 -14.79 -4.02 23.13
CA GLU A 34 -14.74 -5.47 23.27
C GLU A 34 -14.35 -6.14 21.95
N LEU A 35 -13.47 -7.14 22.02
CA LEU A 35 -13.04 -7.93 20.87
C LEU A 35 -13.79 -9.26 20.89
N ASN A 36 -14.62 -9.48 19.87
CA ASN A 36 -15.40 -10.70 19.64
C ASN A 36 -15.49 -10.96 18.13
N GLU A 37 -16.18 -12.03 17.71
CA GLU A 37 -16.32 -12.41 16.30
C GLU A 37 -16.94 -11.30 15.42
N GLU A 38 -17.77 -10.41 16.00
CA GLU A 38 -18.45 -9.32 15.27
C GLU A 38 -17.63 -8.03 15.19
N THR A 39 -16.73 -7.80 16.14
CA THR A 39 -15.90 -6.58 16.22
C THR A 39 -14.48 -6.82 15.70
N CYS A 40 -13.98 -8.04 15.80
CA CYS A 40 -12.83 -8.48 15.03
C CYS A 40 -13.22 -8.42 13.54
N GLY A 41 -12.63 -7.48 12.82
CA GLY A 41 -12.79 -7.33 11.35
C GLY A 41 -12.79 -5.88 10.96
N LYS A 42 -13.26 -5.06 11.91
CA LYS A 42 -13.59 -3.67 11.71
C LYS A 42 -12.40 -2.77 11.99
N ASN A 43 -12.43 -1.58 11.43
CA ASN A 43 -11.42 -0.55 11.69
C ASN A 43 -11.27 -0.29 13.20
N ARG A 44 -10.01 -0.12 13.62
CA ARG A 44 -9.65 0.27 14.99
C ARG A 44 -8.78 1.51 14.93
N ASP A 45 -9.24 2.56 15.60
CA ASP A 45 -8.62 3.88 15.56
C ASP A 45 -7.17 3.81 16.04
N GLY A 46 -6.28 4.39 15.24
CA GLY A 46 -4.84 4.43 15.52
C GLY A 46 -4.11 3.09 15.33
N CYS A 47 -4.75 2.06 14.78
CA CYS A 47 -4.10 0.76 14.54
C CYS A 47 -3.71 0.49 13.09
N CYS A 48 -4.39 1.09 12.11
CA CYS A 48 -4.16 0.75 10.72
C CYS A 48 -2.84 1.33 10.20
N SER A 49 -1.94 0.47 9.69
CA SER A 49 -0.76 0.93 8.98
C SER A 49 -1.13 1.49 7.61
N GLU A 50 -0.54 2.65 7.27
CA GLU A 50 -0.88 3.38 6.05
C GLU A 50 -0.54 2.60 4.77
N LEU A 51 0.49 1.75 4.81
CA LEU A 51 0.92 0.99 3.64
C LEU A 51 1.81 -0.21 4.00
N TYR A 52 1.49 -1.41 3.49
CA TYR A 52 2.35 -2.60 3.57
C TYR A 52 2.68 -3.01 2.15
N ILE A 53 3.96 -2.98 1.80
CA ILE A 53 4.42 -3.08 0.41
C ILE A 53 5.35 -4.26 0.15
N GLY A 54 5.66 -5.04 1.19
CA GLY A 54 6.47 -6.25 1.08
C GLY A 54 7.30 -6.50 2.33
N GLN A 55 8.19 -7.48 2.23
CA GLN A 55 9.19 -7.74 3.27
C GLN A 55 10.32 -6.73 3.20
N GLU A 56 10.87 -6.35 4.35
CA GLU A 56 11.88 -5.29 4.48
C GLU A 56 13.13 -5.54 3.62
N GLU A 57 13.56 -6.79 3.48
CA GLU A 57 14.72 -7.16 2.65
C GLU A 57 14.50 -6.80 1.17
N ASP A 58 13.35 -7.20 0.61
CA ASP A 58 12.97 -6.91 -0.77
C ASP A 58 12.83 -5.40 -1.01
N LEU A 59 12.21 -4.69 -0.06
CA LEU A 59 12.06 -3.24 -0.08
C LEU A 59 13.41 -2.54 -0.09
N THR A 60 14.31 -2.91 0.83
CA THR A 60 15.65 -2.33 0.94
C THR A 60 16.46 -2.59 -0.34
N LYS A 61 16.40 -3.82 -0.86
CA LYS A 61 17.11 -4.19 -2.09
C LYS A 61 16.64 -3.37 -3.28
N CYS A 62 15.33 -3.27 -3.50
CA CYS A 62 14.78 -2.47 -4.60
C CYS A 62 15.03 -0.97 -4.41
N PHE A 63 14.99 -0.49 -3.16
CA PHE A 63 15.31 0.90 -2.84
C PHE A 63 16.75 1.23 -3.22
N VAL A 64 17.72 0.44 -2.76
CA VAL A 64 19.16 0.67 -3.05
C VAL A 64 19.45 0.66 -4.56
N ILE A 65 18.82 -0.25 -5.31
CA ILE A 65 18.99 -0.31 -6.79
C ILE A 65 18.46 0.96 -7.48
N HIS A 66 17.39 1.55 -6.95
CA HIS A 66 16.68 2.64 -7.61
C HIS A 66 16.87 4.01 -6.97
N SER A 67 17.50 4.10 -5.79
CA SER A 67 17.76 5.35 -5.06
C SER A 67 18.49 6.42 -5.87
N PRO A 68 19.36 6.12 -6.87
CA PRO A 68 19.93 7.16 -7.74
C PRO A 68 18.89 7.90 -8.60
N LYS A 69 17.64 7.39 -8.68
CA LYS A 69 16.52 8.04 -9.39
C LYS A 69 15.66 8.89 -8.46
N LEU A 70 15.91 8.90 -7.16
CA LEU A 70 15.16 9.72 -6.22
C LEU A 70 15.31 11.21 -6.57
N PRO A 71 14.23 11.99 -6.46
CA PRO A 71 14.35 13.45 -6.50
C PRO A 71 15.27 13.93 -5.37
N MET A 72 16.02 15.00 -5.62
CA MET A 72 16.79 15.66 -4.57
C MET A 72 15.85 16.32 -3.55
N ALA A 73 16.33 16.54 -2.33
CA ALA A 73 15.56 17.28 -1.33
C ALA A 73 15.13 18.67 -1.87
N GLY A 74 13.85 18.99 -1.75
CA GLY A 74 13.25 20.23 -2.27
C GLY A 74 12.90 20.23 -3.76
N ASP A 75 13.12 19.12 -4.48
CA ASP A 75 12.72 18.98 -5.88
C ASP A 75 11.21 18.76 -6.00
N THR A 76 10.52 19.67 -6.68
CA THR A 76 9.07 19.64 -6.88
C THR A 76 8.64 18.96 -8.17
N ASP A 77 9.58 18.43 -8.97
CA ASP A 77 9.27 17.72 -10.21
C ASP A 77 8.73 16.32 -9.93
N VAL A 78 7.40 16.23 -9.88
CA VAL A 78 6.65 14.98 -9.66
C VAL A 78 7.03 13.89 -10.67
N SER A 79 7.49 14.23 -11.87
CA SER A 79 7.90 13.23 -12.88
C SER A 79 9.12 12.41 -12.42
N LYS A 80 10.02 13.01 -11.63
CA LYS A 80 11.18 12.30 -11.04
C LYS A 80 10.73 11.33 -9.95
N THR A 81 9.80 11.75 -9.09
CA THR A 81 9.18 10.88 -8.09
C THR A 81 8.49 9.69 -8.74
N LEU A 82 7.67 9.93 -9.77
CA LEU A 82 7.00 8.86 -10.52
C LEU A 82 8.01 7.94 -11.21
N ARG A 83 9.12 8.47 -11.73
CA ARG A 83 10.19 7.66 -12.31
C ARG A 83 10.82 6.74 -11.27
N PHE A 84 11.19 7.24 -10.10
CA PHE A 84 11.71 6.40 -9.01
C PHE A 84 10.69 5.33 -8.61
N LEU A 85 9.47 5.74 -8.25
CA LEU A 85 8.42 4.84 -7.75
C LEU A 85 8.08 3.76 -8.76
N SER A 86 7.95 4.12 -10.04
CA SER A 86 7.64 3.14 -11.10
C SER A 86 8.71 2.04 -11.21
N CYS A 87 9.99 2.39 -11.08
CA CYS A 87 11.08 1.41 -11.15
C CYS A 87 11.20 0.60 -9.86
N PHE A 88 10.99 1.24 -8.71
CA PHE A 88 10.92 0.57 -7.41
C PHE A 88 9.81 -0.50 -7.39
N VAL A 89 8.59 -0.14 -7.80
CA VAL A 89 7.45 -1.05 -7.89
C VAL A 89 7.68 -2.17 -8.91
N GLU A 90 8.25 -1.86 -10.07
CA GLU A 90 8.65 -2.89 -11.04
C GLU A 90 9.61 -3.91 -10.40
N CYS A 91 10.61 -3.45 -9.65
CA CYS A 91 11.55 -4.32 -8.96
C CYS A 91 10.86 -5.26 -7.96
N LEU A 92 9.96 -4.74 -7.12
CA LEU A 92 9.20 -5.55 -6.17
C LEU A 92 8.34 -6.60 -6.88
N TYR A 93 7.61 -6.20 -7.92
CA TYR A 93 6.77 -7.13 -8.67
C TYR A 93 7.59 -8.17 -9.45
N LYS A 94 8.84 -7.86 -9.86
CA LYS A 94 9.76 -8.85 -10.43
C LYS A 94 10.16 -9.91 -9.41
N GLN A 95 10.54 -9.51 -8.20
CA GLN A 95 10.95 -10.43 -7.14
C GLN A 95 9.82 -11.42 -6.80
N LYS A 96 8.58 -10.91 -6.70
CA LYS A 96 7.39 -11.72 -6.47
C LYS A 96 6.86 -12.46 -7.69
N LYS A 97 7.45 -12.25 -8.87
CA LYS A 97 6.97 -12.79 -10.17
C LYS A 97 5.53 -12.37 -10.50
N TYR A 98 5.09 -11.21 -10.00
CA TYR A 98 3.76 -10.64 -10.20
C TYR A 98 3.58 -10.02 -11.59
N ILE A 99 4.65 -9.86 -12.35
CA ILE A 99 4.57 -9.33 -13.72
C ILE A 99 4.16 -10.44 -14.69
N GLY A 100 3.01 -10.27 -15.32
CA GLY A 100 2.47 -11.13 -16.36
C GLY A 100 2.90 -10.74 -17.78
N LYS A 101 2.31 -11.41 -18.77
CA LYS A 101 2.50 -11.05 -20.19
C LYS A 101 1.95 -9.65 -20.45
N SER A 102 2.59 -8.93 -21.37
CA SER A 102 2.19 -7.58 -21.78
C SER A 102 2.10 -6.58 -20.61
N ASP A 103 3.00 -6.73 -19.63
CA ASP A 103 3.15 -5.85 -18.47
C ASP A 103 1.92 -5.81 -17.55
N THR A 104 1.11 -6.87 -17.53
CA THR A 104 -0.07 -7.02 -16.66
C THR A 104 0.29 -7.61 -15.28
N ILE A 105 -0.69 -7.70 -14.37
CA ILE A 105 -0.53 -8.44 -13.10
C ILE A 105 -0.84 -9.93 -13.31
N ASN A 106 0.11 -10.78 -12.96
CA ASN A 106 -0.01 -12.23 -12.97
C ASN A 106 -0.74 -12.72 -11.72
N MET A 107 -2.08 -12.74 -11.79
CA MET A 107 -2.91 -13.20 -10.67
C MET A 107 -2.65 -14.64 -10.24
N LYS A 108 -2.08 -15.50 -11.09
CA LYS A 108 -1.68 -16.85 -10.67
C LYS A 108 -0.58 -16.78 -9.62
N MET A 109 0.43 -15.92 -9.83
CA MET A 109 1.52 -15.74 -8.88
C MET A 109 1.07 -14.98 -7.63
N VAL A 110 0.16 -14.01 -7.78
CA VAL A 110 -0.45 -13.32 -6.63
C VAL A 110 -1.18 -14.31 -5.71
N LYS A 111 -1.99 -15.20 -6.28
CA LYS A 111 -2.71 -16.22 -5.50
C LYS A 111 -1.75 -17.19 -4.82
N LEU A 112 -0.74 -17.68 -5.56
CA LEU A 112 0.26 -18.59 -5.00
C LEU A 112 1.07 -17.94 -3.88
N ASP A 113 1.51 -16.69 -4.04
CA ASP A 113 2.22 -15.96 -2.98
C ASP A 113 1.32 -15.72 -1.77
N ALA A 114 0.05 -15.36 -1.97
CA ALA A 114 -0.92 -15.17 -0.91
C ALA A 114 -1.21 -16.47 -0.14
N GLU A 115 -1.29 -17.62 -0.83
CA GLU A 115 -1.44 -18.94 -0.19
C GLU A 115 -0.28 -19.24 0.77
N ASN A 116 0.95 -18.92 0.39
CA ASN A 116 2.12 -19.15 1.24
C ASN A 116 2.25 -18.10 2.35
N MET A 117 2.04 -16.82 2.03
CA MET A 117 2.20 -15.71 2.97
C MET A 117 1.15 -15.75 4.09
N TYR A 118 -0.05 -16.25 3.79
CA TYR A 118 -1.20 -16.23 4.68
C TYR A 118 -1.74 -17.65 4.93
N GLU A 119 -0.84 -18.65 5.05
CA GLU A 119 -1.16 -20.09 5.11
C GLU A 119 -2.27 -20.46 6.12
N ASN A 120 -2.38 -19.74 7.24
CA ASN A 120 -3.44 -19.92 8.24
C ASN A 120 -4.31 -18.67 8.45
N ARG A 121 -4.29 -17.72 7.50
CA ARG A 121 -4.93 -16.40 7.63
C ARG A 121 -5.87 -16.14 6.45
N PRO A 122 -6.99 -16.88 6.33
CA PRO A 122 -7.84 -16.88 5.13
C PRO A 122 -8.43 -15.50 4.81
N LYS A 123 -8.84 -14.72 5.81
CA LYS A 123 -9.35 -13.35 5.62
C LYS A 123 -8.30 -12.44 4.95
N GLU A 124 -7.03 -12.58 5.33
CA GLU A 124 -5.93 -11.76 4.82
C GLU A 124 -5.51 -12.17 3.41
N LYS A 125 -5.49 -13.48 3.18
CA LYS A 125 -5.32 -14.07 1.85
C LYS A 125 -6.37 -13.53 0.87
N ASP A 126 -7.64 -13.60 1.26
CA ASP A 126 -8.76 -13.19 0.41
C ASP A 126 -8.74 -11.67 0.17
N TYR A 127 -8.44 -10.88 1.20
CA TYR A 127 -8.21 -9.44 1.07
C TYR A 127 -7.09 -9.12 0.07
N HIS A 128 -5.94 -9.78 0.19
CA HIS A 128 -4.79 -9.55 -0.68
C HIS A 128 -5.14 -9.85 -2.14
N ILE A 129 -5.79 -10.99 -2.40
CA ILE A 129 -6.21 -11.39 -3.74
C ILE A 129 -7.26 -10.42 -4.31
N ALA A 130 -8.27 -10.04 -3.50
CA ALA A 130 -9.34 -9.13 -3.91
C ALA A 130 -8.79 -7.75 -4.28
N MET A 131 -7.90 -7.20 -3.47
CA MET A 131 -7.24 -5.93 -3.72
C MET A 131 -6.49 -5.93 -5.06
N TYR A 132 -5.65 -6.94 -5.32
CA TYR A 132 -4.93 -7.03 -6.59
C TYR A 132 -5.87 -7.23 -7.79
N ASP A 133 -6.94 -8.01 -7.63
CA ASP A 133 -7.92 -8.21 -8.70
C ASP A 133 -8.71 -6.94 -9.02
N PHE A 134 -9.09 -6.17 -8.01
CA PHE A 134 -9.71 -4.86 -8.18
C PHE A 134 -8.74 -3.88 -8.85
N CYS A 135 -7.57 -3.69 -8.26
CA CYS A 135 -6.64 -2.65 -8.69
C CYS A 135 -6.01 -2.89 -10.05
N ARG A 136 -5.78 -4.15 -10.44
CA ARG A 136 -5.33 -4.45 -11.81
C ARG A 136 -6.37 -4.06 -12.86
N LYS A 137 -7.67 -4.16 -12.55
CA LYS A 137 -8.75 -3.81 -13.48
C LYS A 137 -8.93 -2.30 -13.55
N ASP A 138 -8.95 -1.62 -12.39
CA ASP A 138 -9.08 -0.17 -12.31
C ASP A 138 -7.89 0.56 -12.99
N ALA A 139 -6.67 0.09 -12.73
CA ALA A 139 -5.45 0.63 -13.31
C ALA A 139 -5.44 0.61 -14.85
N VAL A 140 -6.15 -0.32 -15.51
CA VAL A 140 -6.27 -0.32 -16.98
C VAL A 140 -6.97 0.94 -17.45
N GLY A 141 -8.07 1.33 -16.81
CA GLY A 141 -8.83 2.53 -17.15
C GLY A 141 -7.98 3.79 -16.99
N VAL A 142 -7.38 3.96 -15.81
CA VAL A 142 -6.51 5.11 -15.51
C VAL A 142 -5.31 5.16 -16.46
N TYR A 143 -4.64 4.03 -16.69
CA TYR A 143 -3.47 3.99 -17.56
C TYR A 143 -3.80 4.32 -19.03
N ASN A 144 -4.95 3.86 -19.53
CA ASN A 144 -5.39 4.18 -20.89
C ASN A 144 -5.69 5.67 -21.04
N LEU A 145 -6.30 6.30 -20.04
CA LEU A 145 -6.53 7.76 -20.02
C LEU A 145 -5.21 8.53 -20.02
N LEU A 146 -4.25 8.12 -19.16
CA LEU A 146 -2.93 8.75 -19.09
C LEU A 146 -2.15 8.59 -20.39
N LYS A 147 -2.23 7.43 -21.06
CA LYS A 147 -1.58 7.22 -22.36
C LYS A 147 -2.17 8.08 -23.48
N ALA A 148 -3.45 8.42 -23.41
CA ALA A 148 -4.10 9.28 -24.40
C ALA A 148 -3.75 10.77 -24.20
N SER A 149 -3.38 11.18 -22.99
CA SER A 149 -3.08 12.58 -22.65
C SER A 149 -1.61 12.96 -22.93
N PRO A 150 -1.35 14.02 -23.74
CA PRO A 150 0.02 14.50 -23.99
C PRO A 150 0.78 14.91 -22.71
N GLY A 151 0.10 15.56 -21.76
CA GLY A 151 0.73 15.97 -20.49
C GLY A 151 1.13 14.78 -19.63
N ALA A 152 0.30 13.74 -19.59
CA ALA A 152 0.63 12.52 -18.86
C ALA A 152 1.78 11.73 -19.50
N LYS A 153 1.93 11.76 -20.84
CA LYS A 153 3.13 11.20 -21.50
C LYS A 153 4.42 11.86 -21.04
N VAL A 154 4.40 13.16 -20.77
CA VAL A 154 5.55 13.88 -20.22
C VAL A 154 5.82 13.44 -18.78
N LEU A 155 4.79 13.36 -17.94
CA LEU A 155 4.91 12.92 -16.55
C LEU A 155 5.45 11.49 -16.41
N LEU A 156 5.04 10.59 -17.32
CA LEU A 156 5.46 9.20 -17.33
C LEU A 156 6.73 8.95 -18.17
N LYS A 157 7.37 10.01 -18.68
CA LYS A 157 8.55 9.86 -19.53
C LYS A 157 9.71 9.25 -18.74
N GLY A 158 10.16 8.07 -19.16
CA GLY A 158 11.22 7.33 -18.50
C GLY A 158 10.78 6.58 -17.24
N ALA A 159 9.48 6.54 -16.93
CA ALA A 159 8.94 5.66 -15.90
C ALA A 159 9.02 4.19 -16.33
N CYS A 160 9.32 3.32 -15.38
CA CYS A 160 9.39 1.87 -15.58
C CYS A 160 7.98 1.26 -15.51
N ARG A 161 7.48 0.69 -16.61
CA ARG A 161 6.17 0.00 -16.69
C ARG A 161 5.04 0.73 -15.94
N PRO A 162 4.60 1.92 -16.42
CA PRO A 162 3.73 2.81 -15.65
C PRO A 162 2.39 2.21 -15.20
N TYR A 163 1.87 1.21 -15.92
CA TYR A 163 0.69 0.46 -15.48
C TYR A 163 0.88 -0.17 -14.08
N LEU A 164 2.05 -0.74 -13.78
CA LEU A 164 2.32 -1.36 -12.49
C LEU A 164 2.31 -0.34 -11.35
N LEU A 165 2.81 0.88 -11.63
CA LEU A 165 2.68 2.00 -10.70
C LEU A 165 1.22 2.36 -10.45
N MET A 166 0.37 2.36 -11.48
CA MET A 166 -1.07 2.63 -11.31
C MET A 166 -1.73 1.57 -10.41
N VAL A 167 -1.38 0.29 -10.58
CA VAL A 167 -1.86 -0.79 -9.69
C VAL A 167 -1.44 -0.52 -8.26
N PHE A 168 -0.16 -0.19 -8.04
CA PHE A 168 0.38 0.09 -6.71
C PHE A 168 -0.30 1.28 -6.04
N MET A 169 -0.50 2.38 -6.76
CA MET A 169 -1.21 3.55 -6.23
C MET A 169 -2.67 3.22 -5.89
N CYS A 170 -3.34 2.43 -6.73
CA CYS A 170 -4.68 1.92 -6.41
C CYS A 170 -4.67 1.08 -5.13
N MET A 171 -3.66 0.23 -4.90
CA MET A 171 -3.60 -0.58 -3.67
C MET A 171 -3.52 0.29 -2.42
N SER A 172 -2.75 1.39 -2.47
CA SER A 172 -2.67 2.37 -1.39
C SER A 172 -4.05 2.98 -1.09
N ASP A 173 -4.74 3.44 -2.14
CA ASP A 173 -6.10 3.99 -2.03
C ASP A 173 -7.13 2.94 -1.58
N TYR A 174 -6.98 1.69 -2.03
CA TYR A 174 -7.82 0.57 -1.63
C TYR A 174 -7.71 0.31 -0.12
N HIS A 175 -6.49 0.34 0.43
CA HIS A 175 -6.26 0.21 1.86
C HIS A 175 -6.90 1.34 2.68
N GLN A 176 -6.90 2.57 2.17
CA GLN A 176 -7.52 3.71 2.85
C GLN A 176 -9.06 3.66 2.83
N LYS A 177 -9.66 2.96 1.86
CA LYS A 177 -11.12 2.93 1.63
C LYS A 177 -11.83 1.68 2.14
N HIS A 178 -11.10 0.62 2.48
CA HIS A 178 -11.67 -0.64 2.98
C HIS A 178 -11.34 -0.83 4.46
N GLU A 179 -12.08 -1.72 5.13
CA GLU A 179 -11.79 -2.08 6.52
C GLU A 179 -10.37 -2.62 6.64
N CYS A 180 -9.64 -2.09 7.61
CA CYS A 180 -8.23 -2.39 7.83
C CYS A 180 -8.07 -3.81 8.40
N PRO A 181 -7.50 -4.74 7.61
CA PRO A 181 -7.35 -6.12 8.05
C PRO A 181 -6.31 -6.24 9.18
N TYR A 182 -6.40 -7.26 10.04
CA TYR A 182 -5.57 -7.32 11.26
C TYR A 182 -4.07 -7.41 10.98
N PHE A 183 -3.62 -7.99 9.86
CA PHE A 183 -2.19 -7.93 9.53
C PHE A 183 -1.65 -6.51 9.44
N LYS A 184 -2.51 -5.52 9.17
CA LYS A 184 -2.20 -4.10 9.13
C LYS A 184 -2.36 -3.40 10.47
N TRP A 185 -2.82 -4.09 11.51
CA TRP A 185 -2.90 -3.52 12.86
C TRP A 185 -1.50 -3.51 13.46
N GLU A 186 -0.76 -2.45 13.18
CA GLU A 186 0.61 -2.23 13.68
C GLU A 186 0.62 -1.12 14.74
N GLY A 187 -0.27 -0.13 14.63
CA GLY A 187 -0.22 1.08 15.44
C GLY A 187 1.08 1.86 15.25
N SER A 188 1.33 2.86 16.10
CA SER A 188 2.61 3.58 16.06
C SER A 188 3.14 3.84 17.47
N SER A 189 4.47 3.77 17.61
CA SER A 189 5.14 4.14 18.86
C SER A 189 4.96 5.63 19.18
N LYS A 190 4.89 6.48 18.14
CA LYS A 190 4.67 7.93 18.29
C LYS A 190 3.29 8.23 18.87
N ALA A 191 2.24 7.55 18.40
CA ALA A 191 0.87 7.72 18.88
C ALA A 191 0.57 6.92 20.17
N GLY A 192 1.52 6.10 20.64
CA GLY A 192 1.34 5.25 21.82
C GLY A 192 0.36 4.08 21.61
N THR A 193 0.03 3.73 20.37
CA THR A 193 -0.98 2.70 20.06
C THR A 193 -0.38 1.33 19.73
N LYS A 194 0.93 1.25 19.49
CA LYS A 194 1.62 0.02 19.02
C LYS A 194 1.25 -1.23 19.83
N ASP A 195 1.53 -1.23 21.13
CA ASP A 195 1.31 -2.40 21.99
C ASP A 195 -0.18 -2.78 22.05
N GLN A 196 -1.09 -1.80 22.07
CA GLN A 196 -2.53 -2.04 22.06
C GLN A 196 -2.99 -2.70 20.76
N CYS A 197 -2.47 -2.26 19.61
CA CYS A 197 -2.83 -2.80 18.32
C CYS A 197 -2.27 -4.20 18.11
N GLU A 198 -1.02 -4.45 18.54
CA GLU A 198 -0.41 -5.78 18.55
C GLU A 198 -1.20 -6.76 19.44
N GLN A 199 -1.60 -6.33 20.64
CA GLN A 199 -2.42 -7.15 21.54
C GLN A 199 -3.82 -7.41 20.97
N ALA A 200 -4.46 -6.39 20.38
CA ALA A 200 -5.78 -6.53 19.78
C ALA A 200 -5.76 -7.49 18.57
N LYS A 201 -4.72 -7.37 17.73
CA LYS A 201 -4.44 -8.29 16.62
C LYS A 201 -4.28 -9.72 17.11
N ALA A 202 -3.43 -9.95 18.11
CA ALA A 202 -3.21 -11.28 18.69
C ALA A 202 -4.52 -11.88 19.26
N LYS A 203 -5.32 -11.08 19.97
CA LYS A 203 -6.63 -11.52 20.48
C LYS A 203 -7.60 -11.88 19.36
N CYS A 204 -7.70 -11.07 18.31
CA CYS A 204 -8.59 -11.36 17.18
C CYS A 204 -8.15 -12.60 16.40
N TYR A 205 -6.85 -12.86 16.27
CA TYR A 205 -6.39 -14.12 15.69
C TYR A 205 -6.81 -15.33 16.54
N VAL A 206 -6.69 -15.26 17.87
CA VAL A 206 -7.16 -16.35 18.74
C VAL A 206 -8.67 -16.57 18.61
N ILE A 207 -9.47 -15.49 18.56
CA ILE A 207 -10.93 -15.56 18.36
C ILE A 207 -11.27 -16.21 17.02
N ASP A 208 -10.55 -15.87 15.96
CA ASP A 208 -10.71 -16.46 14.62
C ASP A 208 -10.11 -17.87 14.49
N GLY A 209 -9.56 -18.45 15.58
CA GLY A 209 -8.94 -19.79 15.56
C GLY A 209 -7.60 -19.84 14.81
N ILE A 210 -6.94 -18.71 14.63
CA ILE A 210 -5.64 -18.56 13.97
C ILE A 210 -4.54 -18.65 15.02
N THR A 211 -3.78 -19.73 15.01
CA THR A 211 -2.54 -19.86 15.79
C THR A 211 -1.37 -19.28 14.99
N LEU A 212 -0.71 -18.26 15.57
CA LEU A 212 0.50 -17.63 15.02
C LEU A 212 1.74 -18.50 15.22
#